data_AF-A0A316QD93-F1
#
_entry.id   AF-A0A316QD93-F1
#
_cell.length_a   1.000
_cell.length_b   1.000
_cell.length_c   1.000
_cell.angle_alpha   90.00
_cell.angle_beta   90.00
_cell.angle_gamma   90.00
#
_symmetry.space_group_name_H-M   'P 1'
#
loop_
_entity.id
_entity.type
_entity.pdbx_description
1 polymer ?
#
loop_
_entity_poly.entity_id
_entity_poly.type
_entity_poly.pdbx_seq_one_letter_code
_entity_poly.pdbx_strand_id
1 'polypeptide(L)'
;MTRGQIAAILPDGKLITSVEFNGDMYYSGGHGEEVFSELECIESEKEYREFVKDFNDRNFRYTDRELFYDCDESFFDMSTDYFGKWFSDYVYVKNLSEKEIVFIDAGKQKIVLEPDAAMAFYFGSFYASNAEDFEKREFIEQLGILKDGLGWDMEENYANLWNACADYDNNHRGLYLTDRIQAYDFVDDEILEYIVKEQSLGGVSRLRCFIGDTYDANLYRLDGYGNLANVDNSDFEYLINDIVQSLEEDITPPFYKEQACL
;
A
#
# COMPACT_ATOMS: atom_id res chain seq x y z
N MET A 1 -16.05 -5.40 8.67
CA MET A 1 -16.96 -4.71 7.76
C MET A 1 -16.34 -3.35 7.54
N THR A 2 -15.94 -3.07 6.31
CA THR A 2 -15.18 -1.87 5.96
C THR A 2 -16.15 -0.79 5.51
N ARG A 3 -16.12 0.35 6.19
CA ARG A 3 -17.03 1.48 5.95
C ARG A 3 -16.37 2.49 5.03
N GLY A 4 -17.19 3.19 4.24
CA GLY A 4 -16.68 4.21 3.35
C GLY A 4 -17.67 5.31 3.02
N GLN A 5 -17.11 6.47 2.73
CA GLN A 5 -17.83 7.63 2.20
C GLN A 5 -17.20 8.10 0.90
N ILE A 6 -18.06 8.62 0.02
CA ILE A 6 -17.71 9.21 -1.26
C ILE A 6 -17.98 10.71 -1.12
N ALA A 7 -17.05 11.56 -1.49
CA ALA A 7 -17.15 13.00 -1.29
C ALA A 7 -16.69 13.79 -2.51
N ALA A 8 -17.26 14.98 -2.66
CA ALA A 8 -16.89 15.92 -3.71
C ALA A 8 -16.77 17.34 -3.15
N ILE A 9 -15.70 18.05 -3.55
CA ILE A 9 -15.62 19.51 -3.40
C ILE A 9 -16.24 20.12 -4.65
N LEU A 10 -17.30 20.91 -4.47
CA LEU A 10 -18.05 21.53 -5.55
C LEU A 10 -17.34 22.78 -6.11
N PRO A 11 -17.76 23.29 -7.29
CA PRO A 11 -17.19 24.51 -7.87
C PRO A 11 -17.23 25.74 -6.96
N ASP A 12 -18.18 25.82 -6.02
CA ASP A 12 -18.28 26.89 -5.04
C ASP A 12 -17.40 26.68 -3.79
N GLY A 13 -16.66 25.58 -3.73
CA GLY A 13 -15.75 25.18 -2.65
C GLY A 13 -16.42 24.40 -1.52
N LYS A 14 -17.73 24.15 -1.58
CA LYS A 14 -18.41 23.34 -0.55
C LYS A 14 -18.05 21.88 -0.68
N LEU A 15 -17.86 21.22 0.46
CA LEU A 15 -17.69 19.78 0.53
C LEU A 15 -19.04 19.12 0.78
N ILE A 16 -19.38 18.14 -0.06
CA ILE A 16 -20.56 17.28 0.10
C ILE A 16 -20.09 15.84 0.15
N THR A 17 -20.61 15.07 1.10
CA THR A 17 -20.31 13.65 1.24
C THR A 17 -21.56 12.79 1.09
N SER A 18 -21.38 11.55 0.69
CA SER A 18 -22.41 10.52 0.72
C SER A 18 -22.73 10.12 2.17
N VAL A 19 -23.80 9.36 2.35
CA VAL A 19 -23.96 8.54 3.55
C VAL A 19 -22.79 7.56 3.71
N GLU A 20 -22.54 7.12 4.95
CA GLU A 20 -21.66 5.98 5.21
C GLU A 20 -22.25 4.71 4.55
N PHE A 21 -21.49 4.13 3.64
CA PHE A 21 -21.72 2.80 3.10
C PHE A 21 -20.99 1.77 3.95
N ASN A 22 -21.74 0.81 4.52
CA ASN A 22 -21.21 -0.12 5.51
C ASN A 22 -21.04 -1.52 4.91
N GLY A 23 -19.92 -1.74 4.21
CA GLY A 23 -19.60 -3.00 3.57
C GLY A 23 -18.57 -2.83 2.46
N ASP A 24 -17.49 -3.61 2.55
CA ASP A 24 -16.51 -3.84 1.49
C ASP A 24 -15.97 -2.58 0.78
N MET A 25 -15.87 -1.45 1.48
CA MET A 25 -15.37 -0.18 0.92
C MET A 25 -13.85 -0.09 0.81
N TYR A 26 -13.12 -1.21 0.92
CA TYR A 26 -11.69 -1.27 0.59
C TYR A 26 -11.50 -1.30 -0.94
N TYR A 27 -10.29 -1.00 -1.42
CA TYR A 27 -10.03 -0.80 -2.86
C TYR A 27 -10.17 -2.08 -3.69
N SER A 28 -9.20 -3.00 -3.63
CA SER A 28 -9.16 -4.21 -4.44
C SER A 28 -10.03 -5.31 -3.85
N GLY A 29 -10.87 -5.96 -4.66
CA GLY A 29 -11.81 -7.00 -4.21
C GLY A 29 -13.00 -6.47 -3.39
N GLY A 30 -13.13 -5.15 -3.26
CA GLY A 30 -14.23 -4.44 -2.64
C GLY A 30 -14.92 -3.51 -3.64
N HIS A 31 -15.49 -2.42 -3.13
CA HIS A 31 -16.16 -1.38 -3.92
C HIS A 31 -15.28 -0.15 -4.17
N GLY A 32 -14.11 -0.06 -3.53
CA GLY A 32 -13.26 1.13 -3.61
C GLY A 32 -12.66 1.38 -5.00
N GLU A 33 -12.30 0.32 -5.74
CA GLU A 33 -11.83 0.44 -7.12
C GLU A 33 -12.87 1.10 -8.03
N GLU A 34 -14.12 0.59 -8.00
CA GLU A 34 -15.25 1.17 -8.74
C GLU A 34 -15.46 2.65 -8.36
N VAL A 35 -15.46 2.95 -7.07
CA VAL A 35 -15.64 4.32 -6.57
C VAL A 35 -14.56 5.25 -7.07
N PHE A 36 -13.29 4.84 -6.99
CA PHE A 36 -12.19 5.69 -7.38
C PHE A 36 -12.17 5.92 -8.89
N SER A 37 -12.31 4.87 -9.70
CA SER A 37 -12.31 4.97 -11.17
C SER A 37 -13.45 5.85 -11.69
N GLU A 38 -14.64 5.77 -11.10
CA GLU A 38 -15.77 6.63 -11.49
C GLU A 38 -15.53 8.09 -11.06
N LEU A 39 -14.99 8.33 -9.86
CA LEU A 39 -14.63 9.68 -9.41
C LEU A 39 -13.60 10.36 -10.32
N GLU A 40 -12.64 9.63 -10.86
CA GLU A 40 -11.67 10.18 -11.81
C GLU A 40 -12.35 10.77 -13.05
N CYS A 41 -13.45 10.15 -13.50
CA CYS A 41 -14.18 10.52 -14.72
C CYS A 41 -15.31 11.53 -14.49
N ILE A 42 -15.71 11.80 -13.25
CA ILE A 42 -16.77 12.77 -12.93
C ILE A 42 -16.27 14.20 -13.11
N GLU A 43 -17.00 15.01 -13.88
CA GLU A 43 -16.66 16.41 -14.16
C GLU A 43 -17.64 17.40 -13.51
N SER A 44 -18.74 16.92 -12.90
CA SER A 44 -19.78 17.78 -12.36
C SER A 44 -20.48 17.26 -11.11
N GLU A 45 -21.07 18.17 -10.33
CA GLU A 45 -21.90 17.83 -9.17
C GLU A 45 -23.05 16.88 -9.55
N LYS A 46 -23.63 17.08 -10.74
CA LYS A 46 -24.74 16.27 -11.22
C LYS A 46 -24.30 14.81 -11.41
N GLU A 47 -23.18 14.59 -12.09
CA GLU A 47 -22.62 13.26 -12.32
C GLU A 47 -22.21 12.60 -11.00
N TYR A 48 -21.58 13.32 -10.08
CA TYR A 48 -21.29 12.83 -8.74
C TYR A 48 -22.55 12.31 -8.03
N ARG A 49 -23.64 13.10 -8.04
CA ARG A 49 -24.89 12.71 -7.38
C ARG A 49 -25.60 11.56 -8.09
N GLU A 50 -25.51 11.46 -9.41
CA GLU A 50 -26.04 10.33 -10.18
C GLU A 50 -25.26 9.06 -9.85
N PHE A 51 -23.93 9.13 -9.85
CA PHE A 51 -23.05 8.02 -9.47
C PHE A 51 -23.33 7.49 -8.06
N VAL A 52 -23.38 8.35 -7.03
CA VAL A 52 -23.63 7.91 -5.64
C VAL A 52 -25.00 7.22 -5.50
N LYS A 53 -26.02 7.67 -6.22
CA LYS A 53 -27.35 7.03 -6.21
C LYS A 53 -27.31 5.66 -6.89
N ASP A 54 -26.70 5.59 -8.07
CA ASP A 54 -26.59 4.34 -8.82
C ASP A 54 -25.73 3.32 -8.07
N PHE A 55 -24.67 3.77 -7.39
CA PHE A 55 -23.84 2.95 -6.52
C PHE A 55 -24.63 2.42 -5.31
N ASN A 56 -25.39 3.29 -4.62
CA ASN A 56 -26.29 2.86 -3.55
C ASN A 56 -27.29 1.80 -4.04
N ASP A 57 -27.99 2.05 -5.15
CA ASP A 57 -29.06 1.18 -5.63
C ASP A 57 -28.56 -0.21 -6.04
N ARG A 58 -27.34 -0.29 -6.58
CA ARG A 58 -26.70 -1.55 -6.95
C ARG A 58 -26.20 -2.33 -5.74
N ASN A 59 -25.57 -1.66 -4.77
CA ASN A 59 -24.78 -2.32 -3.73
C ASN A 59 -25.45 -2.35 -2.35
N PHE A 60 -26.12 -1.27 -1.91
CA PHE A 60 -26.56 -1.08 -0.52
C PHE A 60 -28.07 -0.91 -0.32
N ARG A 61 -28.76 -0.29 -1.29
CA ARG A 61 -30.20 -0.04 -1.33
C ARG A 61 -30.74 0.67 -0.10
N TYR A 62 -29.98 1.62 0.44
CA TYR A 62 -30.45 2.46 1.53
C TYR A 62 -31.62 3.32 1.04
N THR A 63 -32.74 3.23 1.75
CA THR A 63 -34.00 3.95 1.44
C THR A 63 -34.56 4.67 2.67
N ASP A 64 -33.97 4.43 3.84
CA ASP A 64 -34.38 4.90 5.16
C ASP A 64 -33.60 6.13 5.65
N ARG A 65 -32.68 6.64 4.83
CA ARG A 65 -31.75 7.72 5.18
C ARG A 65 -31.44 8.62 3.98
N GLU A 66 -30.98 9.83 4.27
CA GLU A 66 -30.48 10.73 3.25
C GLU A 66 -29.16 10.20 2.68
N LEU A 67 -28.94 10.40 1.37
CA LEU A 67 -27.73 9.95 0.70
C LEU A 67 -26.63 11.01 0.67
N PHE A 68 -26.93 12.28 0.94
CA PHE A 68 -25.99 13.40 0.78
C PHE A 68 -26.03 14.32 1.99
N TYR A 69 -24.87 14.73 2.45
CA TYR A 69 -24.70 15.61 3.60
C TYR A 69 -23.73 16.75 3.27
N ASP A 70 -24.11 17.98 3.59
CA ASP A 70 -23.23 19.15 3.49
C ASP A 70 -22.23 19.14 4.66
N CYS A 71 -20.96 19.36 4.35
CA CYS A 71 -19.87 19.41 5.32
C CYS A 71 -19.41 20.86 5.52
N ASP A 72 -19.10 21.23 6.75
CA ASP A 72 -18.43 22.49 7.04
C ASP A 72 -16.90 22.37 6.85
N GLU A 73 -16.19 23.50 6.97
CA GLU A 73 -14.74 23.57 6.75
C GLU A 73 -13.94 22.67 7.71
N SER A 74 -14.50 22.24 8.84
CA SER A 74 -13.78 21.36 9.78
C SER A 74 -13.50 19.97 9.21
N PHE A 75 -14.22 19.54 8.17
CA PHE A 75 -14.02 18.24 7.53
C PHE A 75 -12.70 18.14 6.75
N PHE A 76 -12.12 19.28 6.37
CA PHE A 76 -10.78 19.32 5.76
C PHE A 76 -9.67 18.98 6.77
N ASP A 77 -9.93 19.07 8.08
CA ASP A 77 -9.00 18.62 9.12
C ASP A 77 -9.34 17.21 9.60
N MET A 78 -8.74 16.18 9.01
CA MET A 78 -8.93 14.80 9.42
C MET A 78 -8.19 14.43 10.71
N SER A 79 -7.35 15.31 11.26
CA SER A 79 -6.60 15.06 12.50
C SER A 79 -7.42 15.25 13.78
N THR A 80 -8.56 15.93 13.68
CA THR A 80 -9.43 16.25 14.82
C THR A 80 -10.80 15.60 14.62
N ASP A 81 -11.34 14.98 15.68
CA ASP A 81 -12.70 14.39 15.70
C ASP A 81 -13.10 13.60 14.43
N TYR A 82 -12.17 12.81 13.89
CA TYR A 82 -12.34 12.13 12.60
C TYR A 82 -13.62 11.28 12.58
N PHE A 83 -13.84 10.45 13.59
CA PHE A 83 -15.02 9.58 13.66
C PHE A 83 -16.30 10.34 14.01
N GLY A 84 -16.23 11.54 14.58
CA GLY A 84 -17.40 12.42 14.74
C GLY A 84 -17.87 13.02 13.41
N LYS A 85 -16.94 13.23 12.48
CA LYS A 85 -17.20 13.84 11.17
C LYS A 85 -17.48 12.82 10.07
N TRP A 86 -16.57 11.87 9.87
CA TRP A 86 -16.63 10.91 8.77
C TRP A 86 -17.21 9.56 9.19
N PHE A 87 -16.94 9.12 10.43
CA PHE A 87 -17.34 7.79 10.92
C PHE A 87 -17.02 6.61 9.96
N SER A 88 -16.06 6.78 9.04
CA SER A 88 -15.75 5.86 7.95
C SER A 88 -14.34 5.30 8.09
N ASP A 89 -14.05 4.20 7.41
CA ASP A 89 -12.68 3.68 7.33
C ASP A 89 -11.98 4.29 6.09
N TYR A 90 -12.67 4.31 4.95
CA TYR A 90 -12.22 4.98 3.73
C TYR A 90 -13.03 6.25 3.41
N VAL A 91 -12.36 7.29 2.94
CA VAL A 91 -13.00 8.48 2.38
C VAL A 91 -12.40 8.74 1.01
N TYR A 92 -13.22 8.60 -0.03
CA TYR A 92 -12.85 8.89 -1.41
C TYR A 92 -13.31 10.31 -1.76
N VAL A 93 -12.41 11.16 -2.25
CA VAL A 93 -12.68 12.59 -2.45
C VAL A 93 -12.30 13.00 -3.86
N LYS A 94 -13.21 13.68 -4.57
CA LYS A 94 -12.94 14.35 -5.86
C LYS A 94 -13.01 15.87 -5.70
N ASN A 95 -12.08 16.60 -6.30
CA ASN A 95 -12.13 18.05 -6.36
C ASN A 95 -12.68 18.52 -7.71
N LEU A 96 -13.93 18.98 -7.72
CA LEU A 96 -14.59 19.57 -8.88
C LEU A 96 -14.45 21.10 -8.91
N SER A 97 -13.71 21.68 -7.98
CA SER A 97 -13.42 23.11 -7.96
C SER A 97 -12.18 23.44 -8.78
N GLU A 98 -12.07 24.69 -9.21
CA GLU A 98 -10.89 25.21 -9.91
C GLU A 98 -9.72 25.57 -8.96
N LYS A 99 -9.81 25.20 -7.67
CA LYS A 99 -8.83 25.56 -6.64
C LYS A 99 -8.22 24.33 -6.03
N GLU A 100 -6.94 24.45 -5.65
CA GLU A 100 -6.30 23.51 -4.74
C GLU A 100 -7.04 23.49 -3.40
N ILE A 101 -7.30 22.30 -2.88
CA ILE A 101 -7.90 22.08 -1.56
C ILE A 101 -6.87 21.42 -0.66
N VAL A 102 -6.71 21.93 0.57
CA VAL A 102 -5.74 21.39 1.52
C VAL A 102 -6.49 20.63 2.62
N PHE A 103 -6.18 19.34 2.73
CA PHE A 103 -6.55 18.52 3.88
C PHE A 103 -5.42 18.49 4.90
N ILE A 104 -5.76 18.43 6.18
CA ILE A 104 -4.84 18.05 7.25
C ILE A 104 -5.14 16.58 7.56
N ASP A 105 -4.21 15.68 7.27
CA ASP A 105 -4.42 14.26 7.52
C ASP A 105 -4.30 13.90 9.02
N ALA A 106 -4.57 12.65 9.40
CA ALA A 106 -4.46 12.20 10.79
C ALA A 106 -3.04 12.33 11.37
N GLY A 107 -2.01 12.27 10.51
CA GLY A 107 -0.61 12.55 10.84
C GLY A 107 -0.26 14.05 10.98
N LYS A 108 -1.24 14.95 10.80
CA LYS A 108 -1.09 16.41 10.76
C LYS A 108 -0.26 16.93 9.59
N GLN A 109 -0.14 16.13 8.54
CA GLN A 109 0.46 16.51 7.28
C GLN A 109 -0.55 17.29 6.45
N LYS A 110 -0.07 18.27 5.68
CA LYS A 110 -0.91 19.04 4.75
C LYS A 110 -0.87 18.38 3.38
N ILE A 111 -2.00 17.85 2.94
CA ILE A 111 -2.18 17.10 1.70
C ILE A 111 -3.01 17.94 0.73
N VAL A 112 -2.53 18.13 -0.49
CA VAL A 112 -3.19 18.94 -1.53
C VAL A 112 -4.00 18.05 -2.45
N LEU A 113 -5.24 18.42 -2.67
CA LEU A 113 -6.06 17.94 -3.77
C LEU A 113 -6.05 18.98 -4.88
N GLU A 114 -5.41 18.67 -5.99
CA GLU A 114 -5.42 19.51 -7.19
C GLU A 114 -6.83 19.61 -7.79
N PRO A 115 -7.12 20.66 -8.58
CA PRO A 115 -8.32 20.71 -9.40
C PRO A 115 -8.46 19.44 -10.27
N ASP A 116 -9.68 18.91 -10.38
CA ASP A 116 -10.01 17.71 -11.16
C ASP A 116 -9.30 16.41 -10.72
N ALA A 117 -8.64 16.41 -9.57
CA ALA A 117 -8.01 15.21 -9.01
C ALA A 117 -8.92 14.50 -8.00
N ALA A 118 -8.68 13.19 -7.83
CA ALA A 118 -9.29 12.38 -6.77
C ALA A 118 -8.21 11.82 -5.84
N MET A 119 -8.56 11.56 -4.59
CA MET A 119 -7.71 10.82 -3.65
C MET A 119 -8.54 10.04 -2.64
N ALA A 120 -7.90 9.12 -1.93
CA ALA A 120 -8.48 8.40 -0.82
C ALA A 120 -7.71 8.66 0.48
N PHE A 121 -8.46 8.66 1.57
CA PHE A 121 -7.94 8.63 2.92
C PHE A 121 -8.38 7.35 3.61
N TYR A 122 -7.51 6.78 4.43
CA TYR A 122 -7.78 5.62 5.28
C TYR A 122 -7.60 6.00 6.74
N PHE A 123 -8.67 5.93 7.53
CA PHE A 123 -8.73 6.43 8.91
C PHE A 123 -8.20 7.86 9.07
N GLY A 124 -8.43 8.70 8.06
CA GLY A 124 -8.02 10.10 8.04
C GLY A 124 -6.57 10.35 7.62
N SER A 125 -5.75 9.31 7.46
CA SER A 125 -4.41 9.41 6.86
C SER A 125 -4.51 9.37 5.34
N PHE A 126 -3.62 10.09 4.64
CA PHE A 126 -3.53 9.94 3.18
C PHE A 126 -3.25 8.47 2.82
N TYR A 127 -3.98 7.96 1.82
CA TYR A 127 -3.87 6.56 1.41
C TYR A 127 -3.32 6.42 -0.01
N ALA A 128 -3.97 7.03 -0.98
CA ALA A 128 -3.64 6.93 -2.40
C ALA A 128 -4.23 8.09 -3.20
N SER A 129 -3.59 8.46 -4.31
CA SER A 129 -4.03 9.53 -5.21
C SER A 129 -4.21 9.11 -6.67
N ASN A 130 -3.87 7.87 -6.99
CA ASN A 130 -3.95 7.29 -8.33
C ASN A 130 -3.96 5.76 -8.23
N ALA A 131 -4.27 5.06 -9.33
CA ALA A 131 -4.34 3.61 -9.37
C ALA A 131 -3.04 2.91 -8.93
N GLU A 132 -1.87 3.45 -9.29
CA GLU A 132 -0.56 2.86 -8.94
C GLU A 132 -0.30 2.91 -7.42
N ASP A 133 -0.70 3.99 -6.74
CA ASP A 133 -0.64 4.10 -5.28
C ASP A 133 -1.49 3.00 -4.63
N PHE A 134 -2.69 2.72 -5.16
CA PHE A 134 -3.55 1.66 -4.64
C PHE A 134 -2.96 0.26 -4.84
N GLU A 135 -2.41 -0.02 -6.01
CA GLU A 135 -1.75 -1.30 -6.31
C GLU A 135 -0.56 -1.54 -5.37
N LYS A 136 0.23 -0.50 -5.05
CA LYS A 136 1.30 -0.57 -4.05
C LYS A 136 0.76 -0.89 -2.66
N ARG A 137 -0.33 -0.23 -2.23
CA ARG A 137 -0.97 -0.48 -0.92
C ARG A 137 -1.46 -1.91 -0.79
N GLU A 138 -2.11 -2.44 -1.81
CA GLU A 138 -2.56 -3.84 -1.85
C GLU A 138 -1.39 -4.80 -1.73
N PHE A 139 -0.31 -4.56 -2.47
CA PHE A 139 0.86 -5.42 -2.40
C PHE A 139 1.55 -5.35 -1.03
N ILE A 140 1.60 -4.18 -0.40
CA ILE A 140 2.07 -4.02 0.99
C ILE A 140 1.23 -4.87 1.96
N GLU A 141 -0.10 -4.90 1.81
CA GLU A 141 -0.97 -5.76 2.62
C GLU A 141 -0.69 -7.26 2.38
N GLN A 142 -0.51 -7.66 1.11
CA GLN A 142 -0.13 -9.03 0.75
C GLN A 142 1.20 -9.44 1.40
N LEU A 143 2.20 -8.55 1.38
CA LEU A 143 3.49 -8.77 2.06
C LEU A 143 3.31 -8.91 3.58
N GLY A 144 2.41 -8.13 4.18
CA GLY A 144 2.04 -8.28 5.59
C GLY A 144 1.46 -9.66 5.92
N ILE A 145 0.57 -10.18 5.06
CA ILE A 145 0.01 -11.53 5.20
C ILE A 145 1.11 -12.60 5.08
N LEU A 146 2.02 -12.46 4.12
CA LEU A 146 3.15 -13.37 3.95
C LEU A 146 4.05 -13.37 5.19
N LYS A 147 4.33 -12.19 5.75
CA LYS A 147 5.12 -12.03 6.98
C LYS A 147 4.46 -12.72 8.18
N ASP A 148 3.17 -12.53 8.38
CA ASP A 148 2.42 -13.17 9.46
C ASP A 148 2.28 -14.70 9.27
N GLY A 149 2.42 -15.16 8.02
CA GLY A 149 2.33 -16.56 7.61
C GLY A 149 3.66 -17.32 7.58
N LEU A 150 4.79 -16.71 7.97
CA LEU A 150 6.11 -17.35 7.90
C LEU A 150 6.15 -18.67 8.69
N GLY A 151 6.49 -19.75 7.98
CA GLY A 151 6.54 -21.11 8.49
C GLY A 151 7.92 -21.51 9.00
N TRP A 152 8.08 -22.82 9.24
CA TRP A 152 9.37 -23.43 9.63
C TRP A 152 10.22 -23.84 8.42
N ASP A 153 9.62 -23.88 7.23
CA ASP A 153 10.30 -24.22 5.98
C ASP A 153 10.78 -22.94 5.28
N MET A 154 12.10 -22.73 5.31
CA MET A 154 12.72 -21.52 4.79
C MET A 154 12.67 -21.46 3.26
N GLU A 155 12.71 -22.61 2.59
CA GLU A 155 12.61 -22.68 1.13
C GLU A 155 11.18 -22.34 0.66
N GLU A 156 10.16 -22.82 1.40
CA GLU A 156 8.77 -22.42 1.15
C GLU A 156 8.56 -20.91 1.39
N ASN A 157 9.08 -20.38 2.50
CA ASN A 157 9.03 -18.94 2.78
C ASN A 157 9.69 -18.12 1.66
N TYR A 158 10.88 -18.53 1.20
CA TYR A 158 11.59 -17.91 0.09
C TYR A 158 10.78 -17.98 -1.22
N ALA A 159 10.26 -19.15 -1.59
CA ALA A 159 9.50 -19.34 -2.80
C ALA A 159 8.22 -18.48 -2.82
N ASN A 160 7.51 -18.41 -1.70
CA ASN A 160 6.30 -17.60 -1.57
C ASN A 160 6.60 -16.11 -1.73
N LEU A 161 7.65 -15.60 -1.06
CA LEU A 161 8.06 -14.20 -1.19
C LEU A 161 8.56 -13.89 -2.60
N TRP A 162 9.42 -14.75 -3.15
CA TRP A 162 9.95 -14.61 -4.52
C TRP A 162 8.84 -14.53 -5.54
N ASN A 163 7.89 -15.49 -5.51
CA ASN A 163 6.80 -15.53 -6.48
C ASN A 163 5.90 -14.29 -6.36
N ALA A 164 5.57 -13.85 -5.14
CA ALA A 164 4.77 -12.64 -4.94
C ALA A 164 5.47 -11.39 -5.52
N CYS A 165 6.76 -11.21 -5.25
CA CYS A 165 7.53 -10.09 -5.81
C CYS A 165 7.72 -10.20 -7.32
N ALA A 166 7.96 -11.39 -7.86
CA ALA A 166 8.12 -11.61 -9.29
C ALA A 166 6.81 -11.34 -10.06
N ASP A 167 5.66 -11.77 -9.52
CA ASP A 167 4.35 -11.49 -10.09
C ASP A 167 4.08 -9.97 -10.09
N TYR A 168 4.42 -9.29 -9.00
CA TYR A 168 4.30 -7.84 -8.92
C TYR A 168 5.21 -7.13 -9.94
N ASP A 169 6.49 -7.49 -10.04
CA ASP A 169 7.44 -6.93 -11.01
C ASP A 169 7.03 -7.16 -12.47
N ASN A 170 6.44 -8.33 -12.77
CA ASN A 170 5.93 -8.64 -14.10
C ASN A 170 4.76 -7.73 -14.51
N ASN A 171 3.95 -7.31 -13.55
CA ASN A 171 2.83 -6.40 -13.76
C ASN A 171 3.27 -4.92 -13.76
N HIS A 172 4.33 -4.58 -13.03
CA HIS A 172 4.80 -3.20 -12.83
C HIS A 172 6.25 -3.04 -13.29
N ARG A 173 6.41 -2.62 -14.55
CA ARG A 173 7.74 -2.49 -15.17
C ARG A 173 8.62 -1.50 -14.40
N GLY A 174 9.69 -1.99 -13.78
CA GLY A 174 10.81 -1.17 -13.32
C GLY A 174 11.05 -1.07 -11.81
N LEU A 175 10.25 -1.75 -10.99
CA LEU A 175 10.42 -1.75 -9.52
C LEU A 175 11.44 -2.80 -9.04
N TYR A 176 11.64 -3.89 -9.81
CA TYR A 176 12.65 -4.93 -9.60
C TYR A 176 12.78 -5.38 -8.13
N LEU A 177 11.65 -5.63 -7.47
CA LEU A 177 11.60 -6.09 -6.09
C LEU A 177 12.36 -7.41 -5.92
N THR A 178 12.39 -8.28 -6.94
CA THR A 178 13.19 -9.51 -6.91
C THR A 178 14.69 -9.25 -6.79
N ASP A 179 15.20 -8.11 -7.27
CA ASP A 179 16.63 -7.77 -7.15
C ASP A 179 17.01 -7.52 -5.69
N ARG A 180 16.07 -7.01 -4.86
CA ARG A 180 16.27 -6.87 -3.42
C ARG A 180 16.36 -8.23 -2.73
N ILE A 181 15.56 -9.20 -3.17
CA ILE A 181 15.64 -10.58 -2.65
C ILE A 181 17.00 -11.20 -3.04
N GLN A 182 17.45 -10.99 -4.28
CA GLN A 182 18.77 -11.48 -4.71
C GLN A 182 19.91 -10.86 -3.90
N ALA A 183 19.78 -9.59 -3.51
CA ALA A 183 20.78 -8.89 -2.69
C ALA A 183 20.92 -9.44 -1.26
N TYR A 184 20.01 -10.30 -0.80
CA TYR A 184 20.14 -11.03 0.48
C TYR A 184 21.02 -12.28 0.36
N ASP A 185 21.55 -12.59 -0.84
CA ASP A 185 22.48 -13.68 -1.10
C ASP A 185 22.00 -15.03 -0.56
N PHE A 186 20.71 -15.36 -0.77
CA PHE A 186 20.18 -16.68 -0.46
C PHE A 186 20.86 -17.77 -1.30
N VAL A 187 21.10 -18.91 -0.66
CA VAL A 187 21.82 -20.05 -1.23
C VAL A 187 20.98 -21.31 -0.99
N ASP A 188 20.40 -21.84 -2.06
CA ASP A 188 19.75 -23.15 -2.07
C ASP A 188 20.78 -24.29 -2.16
N ASP A 189 20.31 -25.53 -2.09
CA ASP A 189 21.17 -26.72 -2.14
C ASP A 189 21.97 -26.84 -3.46
N GLU A 190 21.42 -26.38 -4.59
CA GLU A 190 22.09 -26.46 -5.89
C GLU A 190 23.31 -25.52 -5.93
N ILE A 191 23.12 -24.27 -5.49
CA ILE A 191 24.18 -23.27 -5.39
C ILE A 191 25.16 -23.67 -4.29
N LEU A 192 24.68 -24.19 -3.15
CA LEU A 192 25.51 -24.59 -2.03
C LEU A 192 26.52 -25.68 -2.43
N GLU A 193 26.07 -26.70 -3.17
CA GLU A 193 26.96 -27.78 -3.62
C GLU A 193 28.14 -27.23 -4.45
N TYR A 194 27.86 -26.26 -5.32
CA TYR A 194 28.89 -25.58 -6.11
C TYR A 194 29.86 -24.79 -5.22
N ILE A 195 29.34 -23.94 -4.33
CA ILE A 195 30.19 -23.11 -3.46
C ILE A 195 31.06 -23.97 -2.53
N VAL A 196 30.50 -25.03 -1.93
CA VAL A 196 31.24 -25.95 -1.05
C VAL A 196 32.40 -26.61 -1.79
N LYS A 197 32.19 -27.04 -3.05
CA LYS A 197 33.26 -27.60 -3.89
C LYS A 197 34.37 -26.57 -4.12
N GLU A 198 34.03 -25.34 -4.51
CA GLU A 198 35.00 -24.26 -4.72
C GLU A 198 35.79 -23.95 -3.43
N GLN A 199 35.12 -23.77 -2.29
CA GLN A 199 35.79 -23.47 -1.02
C GLN A 199 36.70 -24.62 -0.55
N SER A 200 36.37 -25.87 -0.89
CA SER A 200 37.18 -27.05 -0.54
C SER A 200 38.55 -27.06 -1.23
N LEU A 201 38.69 -26.42 -2.40
CA LEU A 201 39.97 -26.28 -3.12
C LEU A 201 40.98 -25.44 -2.32
N GLY A 202 40.50 -24.54 -1.46
CA GLY A 202 41.32 -23.77 -0.51
C GLY A 202 41.80 -24.57 0.70
N GLY A 203 41.46 -25.85 0.80
CA GLY A 203 41.81 -26.75 1.90
C GLY A 203 40.85 -26.69 3.08
N VAL A 204 41.03 -27.63 4.03
CA VAL A 204 40.12 -27.84 5.17
C VAL A 204 39.93 -26.59 6.02
N SER A 205 40.98 -25.78 6.22
CA SER A 205 40.87 -24.54 7.00
C SER A 205 39.92 -23.53 6.36
N ARG A 206 39.98 -23.37 5.03
CA ARG A 206 39.09 -22.46 4.31
C ARG A 206 37.65 -22.95 4.36
N LEU A 207 37.45 -24.25 4.14
CA LEU A 207 36.12 -24.87 4.22
C LEU A 207 35.50 -24.71 5.61
N ARG A 208 36.29 -24.86 6.68
CA ARG A 208 35.84 -24.62 8.07
C ARG A 208 35.44 -23.16 8.30
N CYS A 209 36.22 -22.20 7.80
CA CYS A 209 35.85 -20.79 7.91
C CYS A 209 34.55 -20.47 7.16
N PHE A 210 34.37 -21.06 5.98
CA PHE A 210 33.18 -20.86 5.17
C PHE A 210 31.92 -21.45 5.83
N ILE A 211 31.95 -22.71 6.28
CA ILE A 211 30.80 -23.37 6.90
C ILE A 211 30.50 -22.78 8.29
N GLY A 212 31.54 -22.42 9.05
CA GLY A 212 31.38 -21.89 10.40
C GLY A 212 30.67 -22.87 11.35
N ASP A 213 29.72 -22.35 12.11
CA ASP A 213 28.90 -23.10 13.08
C ASP A 213 27.49 -23.42 12.53
N THR A 214 27.34 -23.46 11.19
CA THR A 214 26.04 -23.74 10.56
C THR A 214 25.56 -25.16 10.81
N TYR A 215 24.23 -25.32 10.89
CA TYR A 215 23.56 -26.62 10.98
C TYR A 215 22.85 -26.96 9.66
N ASP A 216 22.47 -28.23 9.52
CA ASP A 216 21.79 -28.77 8.34
C ASP A 216 20.42 -28.10 8.14
N ALA A 217 20.27 -27.43 7.00
CA ALA A 217 19.09 -26.70 6.56
C ALA A 217 18.96 -26.81 5.03
N ASN A 218 17.77 -26.48 4.50
CA ASN A 218 17.47 -26.47 3.06
C ASN A 218 17.67 -25.10 2.39
N LEU A 219 17.91 -24.06 3.18
CA LEU A 219 18.21 -22.72 2.68
C LEU A 219 19.22 -22.04 3.60
N TYR A 220 20.20 -21.39 2.98
CA TYR A 220 21.24 -20.62 3.65
C TYR A 220 21.31 -19.22 3.05
N ARG A 221 22.19 -18.41 3.61
CA ARG A 221 22.62 -17.15 2.98
C ARG A 221 24.11 -16.94 3.17
N LEU A 222 24.68 -16.07 2.34
CA LEU A 222 26.04 -15.58 2.57
C LEU A 222 26.01 -14.38 3.53
N ASP A 223 26.87 -14.38 4.54
CA ASP A 223 27.10 -13.23 5.39
C ASP A 223 27.94 -12.16 4.67
N GLY A 224 28.11 -10.98 5.28
CA GLY A 224 28.90 -9.88 4.71
C GLY A 224 30.40 -10.19 4.49
N TYR A 225 30.88 -11.36 4.93
CA TYR A 225 32.23 -11.87 4.69
C TYR A 225 32.26 -13.02 3.67
N GLY A 226 31.11 -13.39 3.11
CA GLY A 226 30.94 -14.51 2.18
C GLY A 226 31.01 -15.88 2.85
N ASN A 227 30.76 -15.98 4.15
CA ASN A 227 30.61 -17.25 4.86
C ASN A 227 29.14 -17.67 4.90
N LEU A 228 28.90 -18.96 5.06
CA LEU A 228 27.57 -19.53 5.14
C LEU A 228 26.91 -19.17 6.49
N ALA A 229 25.65 -18.78 6.46
CA ALA A 229 24.81 -18.57 7.63
C ALA A 229 23.48 -19.30 7.45
N ASN A 230 22.94 -19.85 8.56
CA ASN A 230 21.57 -20.37 8.57
C ASN A 230 20.58 -19.21 8.43
N VAL A 231 19.50 -19.47 7.69
CA VAL A 231 18.38 -18.54 7.52
C VAL A 231 17.32 -18.84 8.57
N ASP A 232 16.70 -17.81 9.12
CA ASP A 232 15.50 -17.93 9.94
C ASP A 232 14.43 -16.88 9.56
N ASN A 233 13.29 -16.94 10.23
CA ASN A 233 12.17 -16.03 9.96
C ASN A 233 12.54 -14.55 10.10
N SER A 234 13.51 -14.20 10.95
CA SER A 234 13.91 -12.81 11.11
C SER A 234 14.54 -12.25 9.82
N ASP A 235 15.29 -13.07 9.06
CA ASP A 235 15.85 -12.64 7.78
C ASP A 235 14.73 -12.27 6.78
N PHE A 236 13.66 -13.07 6.72
CA PHE A 236 12.50 -12.77 5.88
C PHE A 236 11.71 -11.56 6.38
N GLU A 237 11.50 -11.43 7.70
CA GLU A 237 10.84 -10.27 8.28
C GLU A 237 11.59 -8.98 7.94
N TYR A 238 12.93 -8.98 8.03
CA TYR A 238 13.74 -7.82 7.66
C TYR A 238 13.62 -7.48 6.18
N LEU A 239 13.71 -8.47 5.29
CA LEU A 239 13.58 -8.28 3.86
C LEU A 239 12.18 -7.76 3.49
N ILE A 240 11.12 -8.33 4.05
CA ILE A 240 9.74 -7.85 3.82
C ILE A 240 9.60 -6.40 4.29
N ASN A 241 10.11 -6.05 5.48
CA ASN A 241 10.04 -4.69 5.97
C ASN A 241 10.80 -3.71 5.07
N ASP A 242 11.96 -4.10 4.53
CA ASP A 242 12.74 -3.27 3.59
C ASP A 242 11.97 -3.02 2.29
N ILE A 243 11.35 -4.06 1.73
CA ILE A 243 10.51 -3.94 0.54
C ILE A 243 9.31 -3.03 0.81
N VAL A 244 8.60 -3.26 1.92
CA VAL A 244 7.45 -2.44 2.32
C VAL A 244 7.86 -0.98 2.50
N GLN A 245 8.99 -0.71 3.16
CA GLN A 245 9.48 0.65 3.33
C GLN A 245 9.75 1.34 1.98
N SER A 246 10.37 0.63 1.03
CA SER A 246 10.61 1.18 -0.31
C SER A 246 9.31 1.53 -1.02
N LEU A 247 8.29 0.66 -0.95
CA LEU A 247 7.00 0.89 -1.57
C LEU A 247 6.26 2.07 -0.93
N GLU A 248 6.34 2.21 0.39
CA GLU A 248 5.79 3.36 1.12
C GLU A 248 6.48 4.68 0.72
N GLU A 249 7.79 4.66 0.52
CA GLU A 249 8.56 5.83 0.08
C GLU A 249 8.22 6.23 -1.37
N ASP A 250 7.86 5.27 -2.22
CA ASP A 250 7.43 5.50 -3.60
C ASP A 250 6.00 6.06 -3.70
N ILE A 251 5.14 5.82 -2.70
CA ILE A 251 3.84 6.49 -2.58
C ILE A 251 4.11 7.91 -2.10
N THR A 252 4.19 8.86 -3.02
CA THR A 252 4.49 10.26 -2.69
C THR A 252 3.21 11.03 -2.36
N PRO A 253 2.93 11.38 -1.09
CA PRO A 253 1.76 12.19 -0.79
C PRO A 253 1.90 13.58 -1.43
N PRO A 254 0.82 14.16 -1.96
CA PRO A 254 0.85 15.49 -2.58
C PRO A 254 0.96 16.58 -1.51
N PHE A 255 2.15 16.74 -0.91
CA PHE A 255 2.36 17.68 0.18
C PHE A 255 2.17 19.13 -0.26
N TYR A 256 1.50 19.92 0.59
CA TYR A 256 1.35 21.34 0.38
C TYR A 256 2.71 22.05 0.42
N LYS A 257 3.05 22.73 -0.67
CA LYS A 257 4.24 23.57 -0.77
C LYS A 257 3.81 25.01 -0.54
N GLU A 258 4.21 25.59 0.59
CA GLU A 258 4.04 27.03 0.80
C GLU A 258 4.73 27.78 -0.35
N GLN A 259 4.00 28.64 -1.06
CA GLN A 259 4.61 29.52 -2.06
C GLN A 259 5.66 30.37 -1.35
N ALA A 260 6.93 30.18 -1.71
CA ALA A 260 8.01 31.06 -1.28
C ALA A 260 7.63 32.47 -1.73
N CYS A 261 7.35 33.36 -0.78
CA CYS A 261 7.11 34.77 -1.09
C CYS A 261 8.35 35.33 -1.83
N LEU A 262 8.21 35.59 -3.13
CA LEU A 262 9.17 36.34 -3.93
C LEU A 262 9.01 37.84 -3.71
#